data_AF-A0A060BVA4-F1
#
_entry.id   AF-A0A060BVA4-F1
#
_cell.length_a   1.000
_cell.length_b   1.000
_cell.length_c   1.000
_cell.angle_alpha   90.00
_cell.angle_beta   90.00
_cell.angle_gamma   90.00
#
_symmetry.space_group_name_H-M   'P 1'
#
loop_
_entity.id
_entity.type
_entity.pdbx_description
1 polymer ?
#
loop_
_entity_poly.entity_id
_entity_poly.type
_entity_poly.pdbx_seq_one_letter_code
_entity_poly.pdbx_strand_id
1 'polypeptide(L)'
;EQYYALLVEADGTEDFVRRTADMYRAAFAFAGSDSRLAGRKVSIALDEWGVWHPEARSFGPDSEIHREPVTYEQAGTMRDAVATAVALEGFHHQCDVLALANLAQVVNVIHASVMTEGAAMWLTPTYFVFQLHKPHLGATALPVDVVHGATTP
;
A
#
# COMPACT_ATOMS: atom_id res chain seq x y z
N GLU A 1 -23.23 0.29 -3.32
CA GLU A 1 -22.56 1.46 -2.70
C GLU A 1 -21.08 1.23 -2.35
N GLN A 2 -20.63 0.03 -1.97
CA GLN A 2 -19.22 -0.21 -1.57
C GLN A 2 -18.21 -0.46 -2.72
N TYR A 3 -18.60 -0.37 -4.00
CA TYR A 3 -17.73 -0.77 -5.12
C TYR A 3 -16.38 -0.02 -5.14
N TYR A 4 -16.40 1.27 -4.80
CA TYR A 4 -15.22 2.14 -4.79
C TYR A 4 -14.56 2.28 -3.41
N ALA A 5 -15.14 1.71 -2.35
CA ALA A 5 -14.63 1.89 -0.98
C ALA A 5 -13.17 1.43 -0.86
N LEU A 6 -12.83 0.32 -1.51
CA LEU A 6 -11.45 -0.18 -1.55
C LEU A 6 -10.46 0.82 -2.18
N LEU A 7 -10.87 1.51 -3.25
CA LEU A 7 -9.99 2.47 -3.92
C LEU A 7 -9.80 3.72 -3.08
N VAL A 8 -10.83 4.16 -2.36
CA VAL A 8 -10.73 5.25 -1.37
C VAL A 8 -9.80 4.87 -0.22
N GLU A 9 -9.86 3.62 0.25
CA GLU A 9 -8.95 3.13 1.30
C GLU A 9 -7.50 3.04 0.80
N ALA A 10 -7.29 2.55 -0.43
CA ALA A 10 -5.97 2.51 -1.05
C ALA A 10 -5.36 3.92 -1.20
N ASP A 11 -6.15 4.88 -1.70
CA ASP A 11 -5.77 6.30 -1.80
C ASP A 11 -5.41 6.90 -0.44
N GLY A 12 -6.19 6.57 0.59
CA GLY A 12 -5.94 6.98 1.99
C GLY A 12 -4.60 6.51 2.57
N THR A 13 -3.91 5.56 1.92
CA THR A 13 -2.55 5.15 2.31
C THR A 13 -1.54 6.29 2.11
N GLU A 14 -1.70 7.12 1.07
CA GLU A 14 -0.84 8.31 0.88
C GLU A 14 -0.98 9.28 2.06
N ASP A 15 -2.23 9.55 2.46
CA ASP A 15 -2.53 10.40 3.60
C ASP A 15 -1.97 9.83 4.92
N PHE A 16 -1.96 8.50 5.08
CA PHE A 16 -1.30 7.87 6.22
C PHE A 16 0.20 8.21 6.25
N VAL A 17 0.91 8.05 5.12
CA VAL A 17 2.34 8.39 5.02
C VAL A 17 2.59 9.86 5.32
N ARG A 18 1.79 10.77 4.75
CA ARG A 18 1.89 12.22 4.99
C ARG A 18 1.71 12.57 6.47
N ARG A 19 0.64 12.07 7.10
CA ARG A 19 0.37 12.33 8.52
C ARG A 19 1.47 11.77 9.42
N THR A 20 1.96 10.57 9.15
CA THR A 20 3.10 9.99 9.89
C THR A 20 4.34 10.85 9.72
N ALA A 21 4.59 11.38 8.53
CA ALA A 21 5.71 12.28 8.28
C ALA A 21 5.62 13.57 9.12
N ASP A 22 4.46 14.18 9.14
CA ASP A 22 4.21 15.40 9.91
C ASP A 22 4.34 15.16 11.42
N MET A 23 3.88 14.02 11.92
CA MET A 23 4.03 13.65 13.33
C MET A 23 5.48 13.57 13.76
N TYR A 24 6.35 12.86 13.03
CA TYR A 24 7.75 12.76 13.44
C TYR A 24 8.49 14.09 13.23
N ARG A 25 8.17 14.85 12.17
CA ARG A 25 8.75 16.20 11.95
C ARG A 25 8.42 17.14 13.10
N ALA A 26 7.16 17.14 13.57
CA ALA A 26 6.74 17.92 14.73
C ALA A 26 7.46 17.49 16.01
N ALA A 27 7.62 16.18 16.23
CA ALA A 27 8.36 15.65 17.37
C ALA A 27 9.84 16.09 17.35
N PHE A 28 10.49 16.10 16.17
CA PHE A 28 11.87 16.59 16.03
C PHE A 28 11.99 18.09 16.26
N ALA A 29 11.05 18.88 15.75
CA ALA A 29 11.01 20.32 15.98
C ALA A 29 10.88 20.63 17.48
N PHE A 30 10.03 19.89 18.20
CA PHE A 30 9.85 20.04 19.64
C PHE A 30 11.09 19.63 20.45
N ALA A 31 11.73 18.51 20.09
CA ALA A 31 12.89 17.99 20.81
C ALA A 31 14.13 18.88 20.71
N GLY A 32 14.17 19.80 19.74
CA GLY A 32 15.26 20.76 19.55
C GLY A 32 16.59 20.11 19.13
N SER A 33 17.62 20.94 19.01
CA SER A 33 18.96 20.55 18.54
C SER A 33 19.76 19.70 19.52
N ASP A 34 19.28 19.54 20.75
CA ASP A 34 19.96 18.78 21.82
C ASP A 34 19.50 17.30 21.88
N SER A 35 18.56 16.92 21.01
CA SER A 35 18.16 15.53 20.88
C SER A 35 19.25 14.68 20.20
N ARG A 36 19.35 13.40 20.56
CA ARG A 36 20.24 12.43 19.87
C ARG A 36 19.93 12.24 18.38
N LEU A 37 18.81 12.80 17.93
CA LEU A 37 18.29 12.70 16.58
C LEU A 37 18.50 14.01 15.79
N ALA A 38 19.06 15.05 16.42
CA ALA A 38 19.36 16.32 15.78
C ALA A 38 20.26 16.11 14.55
N GLY A 39 19.84 16.67 13.40
CA GLY A 39 20.55 16.54 12.12
C GLY A 39 20.42 15.18 11.43
N ARG A 40 19.72 14.20 12.01
CA ARG A 40 19.46 12.90 11.35
C ARG A 40 18.20 12.98 10.49
N LYS A 41 18.27 12.50 9.25
CA LYS A 41 17.08 12.28 8.42
C LYS A 41 16.41 10.98 8.86
N VAL A 42 15.13 11.05 9.24
CA VAL A 42 14.28 9.90 9.50
C VAL A 42 13.30 9.73 8.35
N SER A 43 13.11 8.49 7.93
CA SER A 43 12.23 8.06 6.85
C SER A 43 11.24 7.02 7.36
N ILE A 44 10.18 6.81 6.60
CA ILE A 44 9.12 5.82 6.86
C ILE A 44 9.47 4.53 6.12
N ALA A 45 9.31 3.41 6.82
CA ALA A 45 9.24 2.09 6.23
C ALA A 45 7.82 1.58 6.42
N LEU A 46 7.06 1.47 5.33
CA LEU A 46 5.72 0.87 5.31
C LEU A 46 5.88 -0.63 5.05
N ASP A 47 6.32 -1.36 6.06
CA ASP A 47 6.72 -2.76 5.98
C ASP A 47 5.54 -3.74 5.81
N GLU A 48 4.32 -3.27 6.03
CA GLU A 48 3.10 -4.00 5.70
C GLU A 48 2.08 -3.06 5.06
N TRP A 49 1.70 -3.37 3.82
CA TRP A 49 0.57 -2.75 3.14
C TRP A 49 -0.05 -3.73 2.14
N GLY A 50 -1.29 -3.46 1.75
CA GLY A 50 -2.03 -4.26 0.79
C GLY A 50 -3.49 -4.39 1.17
N VAL A 51 -4.26 -4.95 0.27
CA VAL A 51 -5.68 -5.26 0.50
C VAL A 51 -5.82 -6.53 1.32
N TRP A 52 -6.51 -6.43 2.45
CA TRP A 52 -6.85 -7.57 3.29
C TRP A 52 -8.36 -7.74 3.37
N HIS A 53 -8.88 -8.70 2.61
CA HIS A 53 -10.33 -8.87 2.50
C HIS A 53 -10.94 -9.49 3.75
N PRO A 54 -12.18 -9.12 4.14
CA PRO A 54 -12.82 -9.63 5.35
C PRO A 54 -12.94 -11.15 5.41
N GLU A 55 -13.16 -11.84 4.27
CA GLU A 55 -13.26 -13.30 4.22
C GLU A 55 -11.94 -14.03 4.57
N ALA A 56 -10.82 -13.33 4.55
CA ALA A 56 -9.49 -13.86 4.83
C ALA A 56 -8.97 -13.51 6.24
N ARG A 57 -9.74 -12.81 7.08
CA ARG A 57 -9.32 -12.38 8.42
C ARG A 57 -10.34 -12.67 9.50
N SER A 58 -9.87 -13.08 10.67
CA SER A 58 -10.73 -13.33 11.83
C SER A 58 -10.94 -12.11 12.75
N PHE A 59 -10.42 -10.94 12.38
CA PHE A 59 -10.53 -9.71 13.17
C PHE A 59 -10.60 -8.46 12.30
N GLY A 60 -11.05 -7.35 12.89
CA GLY A 60 -11.25 -6.07 12.21
C GLY A 60 -12.68 -5.88 11.73
N PRO A 61 -12.95 -4.80 10.98
CA PRO A 61 -14.28 -4.55 10.40
C PRO A 61 -14.76 -5.71 9.53
N ASP A 62 -16.04 -6.02 9.60
CA ASP A 62 -16.71 -7.06 8.79
C ASP A 62 -16.11 -8.48 8.92
N SER A 63 -15.36 -8.76 9.99
CA SER A 63 -14.69 -10.06 10.16
C SER A 63 -15.63 -11.22 10.46
N GLU A 64 -16.94 -10.99 10.60
CA GLU A 64 -17.94 -12.04 10.78
C GLU A 64 -18.11 -12.97 9.56
N ILE A 65 -17.60 -12.59 8.37
CA ILE A 65 -17.70 -13.39 7.13
C ILE A 65 -16.46 -14.24 6.82
N HIS A 66 -15.55 -14.40 7.79
CA HIS A 66 -14.29 -15.11 7.61
C HIS A 66 -14.44 -16.61 7.29
N ARG A 67 -13.42 -17.17 6.64
CA ARG A 67 -13.29 -18.61 6.36
C ARG A 67 -12.58 -19.34 7.49
N GLU A 68 -13.00 -20.58 7.71
CA GLU A 68 -12.39 -21.52 8.66
C GLU A 68 -11.89 -22.79 7.93
N PRO A 69 -10.65 -23.26 8.18
CA PRO A 69 -9.64 -22.65 9.04
C PRO A 69 -9.11 -21.33 8.46
N VAL A 70 -8.65 -20.41 9.33
CA VAL A 70 -8.01 -19.15 8.90
C VAL A 70 -6.66 -19.44 8.24
N THR A 71 -6.62 -19.43 6.91
CA THR A 71 -5.40 -19.59 6.10
C THR A 71 -4.79 -18.26 5.65
N TYR A 72 -5.54 -17.16 5.81
CA TYR A 72 -5.25 -15.84 5.24
C TYR A 72 -5.18 -15.79 3.71
N GLU A 73 -5.54 -16.87 3.01
CA GLU A 73 -5.61 -16.83 1.55
C GLU A 73 -6.80 -15.98 1.10
N GLN A 74 -6.67 -15.29 -0.04
CA GLN A 74 -7.75 -14.58 -0.73
C GLN A 74 -7.54 -14.63 -2.23
N ALA A 75 -8.60 -14.43 -3.01
CA ALA A 75 -8.48 -14.34 -4.46
C ALA A 75 -7.91 -12.96 -4.85
N GLY A 76 -6.91 -12.94 -5.73
CA GLY A 76 -6.42 -11.71 -6.34
C GLY A 76 -7.29 -11.30 -7.53
N THR A 77 -7.84 -10.08 -7.49
CA THR A 77 -8.77 -9.55 -8.49
C THR A 77 -8.20 -8.35 -9.25
N MET A 78 -8.85 -7.92 -10.34
CA MET A 78 -8.51 -6.66 -11.01
C MET A 78 -8.70 -5.44 -10.11
N ARG A 79 -9.61 -5.52 -9.13
CA ARG A 79 -9.81 -4.43 -8.16
C ARG A 79 -8.59 -4.30 -7.24
N ASP A 80 -8.03 -5.42 -6.82
CA ASP A 80 -6.81 -5.45 -6.02
C ASP A 80 -5.63 -4.85 -6.79
N ALA A 81 -5.50 -5.17 -8.08
CA ALA A 81 -4.49 -4.55 -8.94
C ALA A 81 -4.63 -3.02 -9.06
N VAL A 82 -5.86 -2.52 -9.25
CA VAL A 82 -6.08 -1.06 -9.30
C VAL A 82 -5.78 -0.41 -7.95
N ALA A 83 -6.15 -1.06 -6.83
CA ALA A 83 -5.79 -0.59 -5.49
C ALA A 83 -4.26 -0.57 -5.30
N THR A 84 -3.54 -1.58 -5.78
CA THR A 84 -2.06 -1.58 -5.79
C THR A 84 -1.51 -0.40 -6.57
N ALA A 85 -2.04 -0.14 -7.77
CA ALA A 85 -1.55 0.97 -8.61
C ALA A 85 -1.78 2.32 -7.92
N VAL A 86 -2.97 2.55 -7.35
CA VAL A 86 -3.27 3.77 -6.57
C VAL A 86 -2.28 3.95 -5.42
N ALA A 87 -2.03 2.89 -4.65
CA ALA A 87 -1.07 2.95 -3.54
C ALA A 87 0.36 3.26 -4.03
N LEU A 88 0.82 2.62 -5.11
CA LEU A 88 2.15 2.85 -5.67
C LEU A 88 2.34 4.29 -6.18
N GLU A 89 1.32 4.90 -6.80
CA GLU A 89 1.40 6.32 -7.17
C GLU A 89 1.50 7.23 -5.95
N GLY A 90 0.73 6.96 -4.90
CA GLY A 90 0.87 7.65 -3.62
C GLY A 90 2.27 7.50 -3.02
N PHE A 91 2.89 6.32 -3.16
CA PHE A 91 4.27 6.09 -2.70
C PHE A 91 5.30 6.87 -3.52
N HIS A 92 5.11 6.97 -4.84
CA HIS A 92 5.95 7.80 -5.69
C HIS A 92 5.86 9.28 -5.30
N HIS A 93 4.66 9.78 -4.97
CA HIS A 93 4.48 11.16 -4.50
C HIS A 93 5.17 11.43 -3.15
N GLN A 94 5.29 10.41 -2.30
CA GLN A 94 5.87 10.52 -0.95
C GLN A 94 7.29 9.91 -0.86
N CYS A 95 7.99 9.70 -1.97
CA CYS A 95 9.29 9.01 -1.99
C CYS A 95 10.43 9.81 -1.31
N ASP A 96 10.21 11.07 -0.95
CA ASP A 96 11.15 11.88 -0.17
C ASP A 96 11.22 11.46 1.31
N VAL A 97 10.12 10.89 1.83
CA VAL A 97 9.96 10.39 3.21
C VAL A 97 9.76 8.88 3.28
N LEU A 98 9.06 8.26 2.34
CA LEU A 98 8.82 6.81 2.28
C LEU A 98 10.02 6.13 1.61
N ALA A 99 10.87 5.49 2.42
CA ALA A 99 12.10 4.88 1.93
C ALA A 99 11.96 3.38 1.60
N LEU A 100 10.94 2.72 2.16
CA LEU A 100 10.68 1.30 1.98
C LEU A 100 9.18 1.04 2.03
N ALA A 101 8.68 0.18 1.15
CA ALA A 101 7.33 -0.34 1.20
C ALA A 101 7.35 -1.85 0.88
N ASN A 102 6.76 -2.68 1.73
CA ASN A 102 6.71 -4.13 1.55
C ASN A 102 5.25 -4.61 1.49
N LEU A 103 4.87 -5.18 0.35
CA LEU A 103 3.55 -5.76 0.17
C LEU A 103 3.38 -6.96 1.11
N ALA A 104 2.31 -6.95 1.87
CA ALA A 104 1.88 -8.07 2.69
C ALA A 104 0.85 -8.90 1.90
N GLN A 105 1.12 -10.14 1.50
CA GLN A 105 2.41 -10.84 1.47
C GLN A 105 2.71 -11.34 0.05
N VAL A 106 3.80 -12.09 -0.14
CA VAL A 106 4.29 -12.43 -1.49
C VAL A 106 3.58 -13.65 -2.08
N VAL A 107 3.36 -14.71 -1.29
CA VAL A 107 2.88 -16.02 -1.76
C VAL A 107 1.70 -16.51 -0.91
N ASN A 108 0.58 -16.87 -1.55
CA ASN A 108 -0.66 -17.43 -0.98
C ASN A 108 -1.43 -16.55 0.02
N VAL A 109 -0.74 -15.76 0.83
CA VAL A 109 -1.29 -15.04 1.97
C VAL A 109 -1.65 -13.61 1.58
N ILE A 110 -2.90 -13.25 1.89
CA ILE A 110 -3.56 -11.95 1.71
C ILE A 110 -3.35 -11.37 0.31
N HIS A 111 -2.77 -10.18 0.16
CA HIS A 111 -2.53 -9.53 -1.12
C HIS A 111 -1.38 -10.18 -1.91
N ALA A 112 -1.43 -11.49 -2.10
CA ALA A 112 -0.37 -12.25 -2.73
C ALA A 112 -0.16 -11.85 -4.20
N SER A 113 1.10 -11.66 -4.58
CA SER A 113 1.50 -11.52 -5.99
C SER A 113 1.52 -12.87 -6.72
N VAL A 114 1.78 -13.95 -5.98
CA VAL A 114 1.90 -15.30 -6.51
C VAL A 114 1.03 -16.24 -5.68
N MET A 115 0.35 -17.14 -6.35
CA MET A 115 -0.41 -18.20 -5.70
C MET A 115 0.12 -19.56 -6.15
N THR A 116 0.01 -20.55 -5.27
CA THR A 116 0.47 -21.92 -5.52
C THR A 116 -0.55 -22.93 -5.00
N GLU A 117 -0.71 -24.04 -5.71
CA GLU A 117 -1.46 -25.20 -5.23
C GLU A 117 -0.73 -26.47 -5.65
N GLY A 118 -0.12 -27.17 -4.68
CA GLY A 118 0.74 -28.32 -4.97
C GLY A 118 1.89 -27.93 -5.92
N ALA A 119 1.92 -28.52 -7.11
CA ALA A 119 2.90 -28.20 -8.15
C ALA A 119 2.48 -27.04 -9.08
N ALA A 120 1.24 -26.55 -8.97
CA ALA A 120 0.74 -25.45 -9.77
C ALA A 120 1.13 -24.10 -9.17
N MET A 121 1.38 -23.11 -10.04
CA MET A 121 1.65 -21.72 -9.68
C MET A 121 0.94 -20.81 -10.68
N TRP A 122 0.37 -19.70 -10.20
CA TRP A 122 -0.15 -18.64 -11.05
C TRP A 122 0.16 -17.25 -10.48
N LEU A 123 0.19 -16.27 -11.38
CA LEU A 123 0.43 -14.87 -11.06
C LEU A 123 -0.91 -14.17 -10.85
N THR A 124 -1.02 -13.35 -9.81
CA THR A 124 -2.22 -12.54 -9.58
C THR A 124 -2.16 -11.26 -10.42
N PRO A 125 -3.30 -10.57 -10.63
CA PRO A 125 -3.30 -9.24 -11.24
C PRO A 125 -2.30 -8.26 -10.60
N THR A 126 -2.12 -8.32 -9.27
CA THR A 126 -1.15 -7.51 -8.53
C THR A 126 0.30 -7.73 -9.00
N TYR A 127 0.70 -8.96 -9.31
CA TYR A 127 2.04 -9.22 -9.86
C TYR A 127 2.31 -8.36 -11.10
N PHE A 128 1.33 -8.27 -11.98
CA PHE A 128 1.47 -7.51 -13.22
C PHE A 128 1.56 -6.01 -12.96
N VAL A 129 0.95 -5.48 -11.90
CA VAL A 129 1.14 -4.08 -11.48
C VAL A 129 2.60 -3.83 -11.11
N PHE A 130 3.19 -4.68 -10.25
CA PHE A 130 4.62 -4.57 -9.93
C PHE A 130 5.50 -4.73 -11.16
N GLN A 131 5.15 -5.63 -12.09
CA GLN A 131 5.87 -5.77 -13.34
C GLN A 131 5.84 -4.50 -14.18
N LEU A 132 4.68 -3.84 -14.28
CA LEU A 132 4.51 -2.57 -14.98
C LEU A 132 5.24 -1.41 -14.28
N HIS A 133 5.38 -1.47 -12.95
CA HIS A 133 6.06 -0.44 -12.16
C HIS A 133 7.59 -0.58 -12.11
N LYS A 134 8.17 -1.66 -12.65
CA LYS A 134 9.63 -1.85 -12.70
C LYS A 134 10.42 -0.65 -13.22
N PRO A 135 9.98 0.11 -14.26
CA PRO A 135 10.71 1.28 -14.75
C PRO A 135 10.86 2.41 -13.74
N HIS A 136 10.06 2.44 -12.66
CA HIS A 136 10.14 3.48 -11.62
C HIS A 136 11.25 3.22 -10.59
N LEU A 137 11.81 2.00 -10.55
CA LEU A 137 12.88 1.66 -9.62
C LEU A 137 14.15 2.45 -9.92
N GLY A 138 14.55 3.31 -8.98
CA GLY A 138 15.71 4.21 -9.13
C GLY A 138 15.47 5.41 -10.05
N ALA A 139 14.24 5.62 -10.52
CA ALA A 139 13.87 6.80 -11.30
C ALA A 139 13.68 8.02 -10.39
N THR A 140 13.61 9.20 -10.99
CA THR A 140 13.24 10.45 -10.29
C THR A 140 11.74 10.68 -10.41
N ALA A 141 11.04 10.75 -9.28
CA ALA A 141 9.63 11.15 -9.25
C ALA A 141 9.51 12.63 -9.65
N LEU A 142 8.56 12.93 -10.54
CA LEU A 142 8.27 14.28 -10.98
C LEU A 142 6.94 14.73 -10.37
N PRO A 143 6.83 15.97 -9.84
CA PRO A 143 5.55 16.52 -9.44
C PRO A 143 4.62 16.62 -10.64
N VAL A 144 3.41 16.09 -10.49
CA VAL A 144 2.37 16.15 -11.53
C VAL A 144 1.15 16.86 -10.96
N ASP A 145 0.80 18.00 -11.56
CA ASP A 145 -0.45 18.70 -11.27
C ASP A 145 -1.51 18.25 -12.26
N VAL A 146 -2.56 17.61 -11.76
CA VAL A 146 -3.72 17.22 -12.58
C VAL A 146 -4.79 18.29 -12.48
N VAL A 147 -4.99 19.04 -13.55
CA VAL A 147 -6.14 19.95 -13.68
C VAL A 147 -7.31 19.13 -14.23
N HIS A 148 -8.26 18.75 -13.36
CA HIS A 148 -9.40 17.94 -13.77
C HIS A 148 -10.31 18.70 -14.75
N GLY A 149 -10.70 18.03 -15.84
CA GLY A 149 -11.88 18.36 -16.63
C GLY A 149 -13.10 17.58 -16.11
N ALA A 150 -14.28 17.80 -16.71
CA ALA A 150 -15.49 17.07 -16.35
C ALA A 150 -15.26 15.54 -16.40
N THR A 151 -15.45 14.86 -15.26
CA THR A 151 -15.43 13.40 -15.19
C THR A 151 -16.74 12.87 -15.74
N THR A 152 -16.68 11.94 -16.70
CA THR A 152 -17.86 11.17 -17.09
C THR A 152 -18.25 10.20 -15.96
N PRO A 153 -19.56 9.94 -15.74
CA PRO A 153 -20.06 9.04 -14.70
C PRO A 153 -19.52 7.61 -14.80
#